data_AF-W1DT19-F1
#
_entry.id   AF-W1DT19-F1
#
_cell.length_a   1.000
_cell.length_b   1.000
_cell.length_c   1.000
_cell.angle_alpha   90.00
_cell.angle_beta   90.00
_cell.angle_gamma   90.00
#
_symmetry.space_group_name_H-M   'P 1'
#
loop_
_entity.id
_entity.type
_entity.pdbx_description
1 polymer ?
#
loop_
_entity_poly.entity_id
_entity_poly.type
_entity_poly.pdbx_seq_one_letter_code
_entity_poly.pdbx_strand_id
1 'polypeptide(L)' 'MGVAFSAMAHPELKSSVPQADSAVAAPEKIQLNFSENLTVKFSGAKLTMTGMKGMSSHSPMPVAAKSGARR' A
#
# COMPACT_ATOMS: atom_id res chain seq x y z
N MET A 1 -10.35 36.22 17.33
CA MET A 1 -10.07 35.67 15.99
C MET A 1 -9.06 34.54 16.15
N GLY A 2 -9.52 33.28 16.12
CA GLY A 2 -8.61 32.13 16.13
C GLY A 2 -8.12 31.86 14.72
N VAL A 3 -6.81 31.82 14.52
CA VAL A 3 -6.19 31.37 13.27
C VAL A 3 -6.47 29.87 13.12
N ALA A 4 -7.29 29.50 12.13
CA ALA A 4 -7.48 28.11 11.78
C ALA A 4 -6.20 27.63 11.09
N PHE A 5 -5.36 26.89 11.82
CA PHE A 5 -4.31 26.11 11.20
C PHE A 5 -4.98 24.96 10.45
N SER A 6 -4.93 25.00 9.13
CA SER A 6 -5.22 23.83 8.30
C SER A 6 -4.26 22.74 8.77
N ALA A 7 -4.76 21.70 9.45
CA ALA A 7 -3.94 20.55 9.76
C ALA A 7 -3.36 20.04 8.44
N MET A 8 -2.03 19.99 8.33
CA MET A 8 -1.34 19.31 7.24
C MET A 8 -1.57 17.81 7.42
N ALA A 9 -2.77 17.36 7.06
CA ALA A 9 -3.19 15.98 7.18
C ALA A 9 -2.53 15.21 6.03
N HIS A 10 -1.29 14.78 6.27
CA HIS A 10 -0.59 13.91 5.35
C HIS A 10 -1.25 12.53 5.36
N PRO A 11 -1.45 11.90 4.19
CA PRO A 11 -2.01 10.56 4.11
C PRO A 11 -1.17 9.54 4.85
N GLU A 12 -1.70 9.02 5.96
CA GLU A 12 -1.13 7.91 6.72
C GLU A 12 -1.83 6.60 6.36
N LEU A 13 -1.07 5.51 6.26
CA LEU A 13 -1.65 4.18 6.04
C LEU A 13 -2.30 3.70 7.34
N LYS A 14 -3.63 3.64 7.38
CA LYS A 14 -4.41 3.18 8.54
C LYS A 14 -4.53 1.67 8.61
N SER A 15 -4.65 1.02 7.45
CA SER A 15 -4.72 -0.44 7.35
C SER A 15 -4.46 -0.93 5.93
N SER A 16 -4.20 -2.22 5.77
CA SER A 16 -4.04 -2.87 4.47
C SER A 16 -4.75 -4.21 4.41
N VAL A 17 -5.16 -4.64 3.23
CA VAL A 17 -5.65 -6.01 3.00
C VAL A 17 -4.85 -6.60 1.85
N PRO A 18 -4.00 -7.63 2.08
CA PRO A 18 -3.74 -8.32 3.35
C PRO A 18 -3.15 -7.40 4.43
N GLN A 19 -3.38 -7.77 5.70
CA GLN A 19 -2.79 -7.05 6.84
C GLN A 19 -1.27 -7.23 6.84
N ALA A 20 -0.55 -6.27 7.40
CA ALA A 20 0.87 -6.43 7.65
C ALA A 20 1.13 -7.71 8.48
N ASP A 21 2.22 -8.40 8.15
CA ASP A 21 2.67 -9.62 8.84
C ASP A 21 1.67 -10.79 8.84
N SER A 22 0.67 -10.74 7.96
CA SER A 22 -0.31 -11.83 7.80
C SER A 22 0.13 -12.85 6.76
N ALA A 23 -0.12 -14.13 7.05
CA ALA A 23 -0.02 -15.21 6.07
C ALA A 23 -1.40 -15.47 5.46
N VAL A 24 -1.52 -15.22 4.17
CA VAL A 24 -2.76 -15.43 3.41
C VAL A 24 -2.51 -16.31 2.20
N ALA A 25 -3.56 -16.93 1.67
CA ALA A 25 -3.53 -17.49 0.32
C ALA A 25 -3.23 -16.37 -0.70
N ALA A 26 -2.71 -16.74 -1.87
CA ALA A 26 -2.30 -15.80 -2.91
C ALA A 26 -3.43 -14.77 -3.21
N PRO A 27 -3.26 -13.48 -2.84
CA PRO A 27 -4.31 -12.50 -2.98
C PRO A 27 -4.37 -11.96 -4.40
N GLU A 28 -5.58 -11.78 -4.94
CA GLU A 28 -5.78 -11.15 -6.26
C GLU A 28 -5.54 -9.64 -6.24
N LYS A 29 -5.63 -9.01 -5.06
CA LYS A 29 -5.48 -7.57 -4.88
C LYS A 29 -4.86 -7.22 -3.53
N ILE A 30 -4.19 -6.07 -3.49
CA ILE A 30 -3.75 -5.43 -2.25
C ILE A 30 -4.49 -4.09 -2.11
N GLN A 31 -5.18 -3.90 -0.99
CA GLN A 31 -5.86 -2.66 -0.66
C GLN A 31 -5.08 -1.91 0.42
N LEU A 32 -4.87 -0.61 0.21
CA LEU A 32 -4.19 0.29 1.14
C LEU A 32 -5.18 1.38 1.53
N ASN A 33 -5.53 1.45 2.82
CA ASN A 33 -6.51 2.40 3.34
C ASN A 33 -5.78 3.53 4.05
N PHE A 34 -5.96 4.76 3.58
CA PHE A 34 -5.31 5.95 4.12
C PHE A 34 -6.27 6.76 5.01
N SER A 35 -5.73 7.60 5.90
CA SER A 35 -6.52 8.49 6.77
C SER A 35 -7.25 9.59 5.99
N GLU A 36 -6.72 9.99 4.84
CA GLU A 36 -7.27 11.03 3.97
C GLU A 36 -7.47 10.52 2.55
N ASN A 37 -8.26 11.26 1.77
CA ASN A 37 -8.44 11.00 0.35
C ASN A 37 -7.14 11.24 -0.41
N LEU A 38 -6.70 10.22 -1.17
CA LEU A 38 -5.52 10.31 -2.02
C LEU A 38 -5.84 10.82 -3.42
N THR A 39 -5.00 11.70 -3.94
CA THR A 39 -4.96 11.98 -5.37
C THR A 39 -4.19 10.86 -6.08
N VAL A 40 -4.87 9.78 -6.42
CA VAL A 40 -4.23 8.54 -6.94
C VAL A 40 -3.36 8.76 -8.17
N LYS A 41 -3.65 9.77 -9.02
CA LYS A 41 -2.81 10.13 -10.17
C LYS A 41 -1.38 10.54 -9.79
N PHE A 42 -1.19 11.06 -8.57
CA PHE A 42 0.12 11.45 -8.02
C PHE A 42 0.60 10.47 -6.94
N SER A 43 -0.10 9.35 -6.75
CA SER A 43 0.27 8.30 -5.80
C SER A 43 0.72 7.04 -6.55
N GLY A 44 1.54 6.22 -5.91
CA GLY A 44 2.03 4.97 -6.48
C GLY A 44 2.32 3.94 -5.39
N ALA A 45 2.34 2.67 -5.79
CA ALA A 45 2.77 1.56 -4.95
C ALA A 45 3.57 0.58 -5.81
N LYS A 46 4.56 -0.07 -5.21
CA LYS A 46 5.38 -1.10 -5.85
C LYS A 46 5.28 -2.40 -5.07
N LEU A 47 4.99 -3.49 -5.76
CA LEU A 47 5.01 -4.83 -5.17
C LEU A 47 6.34 -5.51 -5.50
N THR A 48 7.02 -6.03 -4.49
CA THR A 48 8.29 -6.74 -4.64
C THR A 48 8.20 -8.06 -3.88
N MET A 49 8.54 -9.16 -4.55
CA MET A 49 8.68 -10.46 -3.92
C MET A 49 10.07 -10.55 -3.31
N THR A 50 10.13 -10.70 -1.99
CA THR A 50 11.37 -10.75 -1.21
C THR A 50 11.78 -12.16 -0.81
N GLY A 51 10.88 -13.13 -0.94
CA GLY A 51 11.16 -14.55 -0.73
C GLY A 51 10.10 -15.43 -1.37
N MET A 52 10.49 -16.64 -1.76
CA MET A 52 9.62 -17.65 -2.34
C MET A 52 9.81 -18.98 -1.60
N LYS A 53 8.72 -19.68 -1.28
CA LYS A 53 8.78 -20.97 -0.58
C LYS A 53 9.62 -21.96 -1.40
N GLY A 54 10.71 -22.47 -0.80
CA GLY A 54 11.63 -23.40 -1.46
C GLY A 54 12.80 -22.75 -2.21
N MET A 55 12.88 -21.41 -2.26
CA MET A 55 13.97 -20.66 -2.89
C MET A 55 14.43 -19.54 -1.95
N SER A 56 15.32 -19.87 -1.02
CA SER A 56 15.61 -19.04 0.18
C SER A 56 16.42 -17.77 -0.09
N SER A 57 17.07 -17.63 -1.24
CA SER A 57 18.04 -16.54 -1.49
C SER A 57 17.98 -16.01 -2.92
N HIS A 58 16.82 -15.50 -3.34
CA HIS A 58 16.74 -14.70 -4.55
C HIS A 58 16.83 -13.20 -4.23
N SER A 59 17.40 -12.39 -5.13
CA SER A 59 17.32 -10.93 -5.01
C SER A 59 15.85 -10.46 -5.07
N PRO A 60 15.50 -9.30 -4.49
CA PRO A 60 14.13 -8.78 -4.56
C PRO A 60 13.65 -8.64 -6.01
N MET A 61 12.53 -9.27 -6.35
CA MET A 61 12.00 -9.27 -7.72
C MET A 61 10.73 -8.41 -7.82
N PRO A 62 10.64 -7.49 -8.79
CA PRO A 62 9.44 -6.69 -8.98
C PRO A 62 8.28 -7.57 -9.48
N VAL A 63 7.09 -7.37 -8.90
CA VAL A 63 5.85 -8.01 -9.34
C VAL A 63 5.03 -6.98 -10.12
N ALA A 64 4.59 -7.36 -11.31
CA ALA A 64 3.72 -6.50 -12.11
C ALA A 64 2.39 -6.28 -11.39
N ALA A 65 2.10 -5.02 -11.05
CA ALA A 65 0.86 -4.62 -10.40
C ALA A 65 0.36 -3.32 -11.03
N LYS A 66 -0.97 -3.17 -11.11
CA LYS A 66 -1.63 -1.94 -11.53
C LYS A 66 -2.22 -1.26 -10.31
N SER A 67 -1.91 0.02 -10.09
CA SER A 67 -2.56 0.83 -9.06
C SER A 67 -3.85 1.44 -9.59
N GLY A 68 -4.84 1.60 -8.71
CA GLY A 68 -6.12 2.22 -9.04
C GLY A 68 -6.83 2.70 -7.79
N ALA A 69 -7.74 3.66 -7.96
CA ALA A 69 -8.62 4.13 -6.89
C ALA A 69 -9.91 3.33 -6.91
N ARG A 70 -10.38 2.90 -5.73
CA ARG A 70 -11.79 2.52 -5.59
C ARG A 70 -12.58 3.80 -5.34
N ARG A 71 -13.69 3.98 -6.07
CA ARG A 71 -14.66 5.05 -5.79
C ARG A 71 -15.39 4.79 -4.48
#